data_AF-A0A6V8GYN9-F1
#
_entry.id   AF-A0A6V8GYN9-F1
#
_cell.length_a   1.000
_cell.length_b   1.000
_cell.length_c   1.000
_cell.angle_alpha   90.00
_cell.angle_beta   90.00
_cell.angle_gamma   90.00
#
_symmetry.space_group_name_H-M   'P 1'
#
loop_
_entity.id
_entity.type
_entity.pdbx_description
1 polymer ?
#
loop_
_entity_poly.entity_id
_entity_poly.type
_entity_poly.pdbx_seq_one_letter_code
_entity_poly.pdbx_strand_id
1 'polypeptide(L)'
;MRSLTLLIALSATVTAAARIADPTLSINNIPFATRAHWMRRANEALGELSGSPCPFAAFGTVIVNHTNSDGLGDLVCIGVNENSLTGNPSLHGEMAAIKNCTAILTDPHGKYRLDTADAQAAFADLTLYTNAESCPMARTPFHMKFSSK
;
A
#
# COMPACT_ATOMS: atom_id res chain seq x y z
N MET A 1 56.29 -15.87 -24.42
CA MET A 1 55.14 -14.98 -24.66
C MET A 1 54.11 -15.22 -23.56
N ARG A 2 53.93 -14.26 -22.64
CA ARG A 2 53.02 -14.39 -21.49
C ARG A 2 51.66 -13.80 -21.89
N SER A 3 50.63 -14.64 -21.94
CA SER A 3 49.26 -14.20 -22.20
C SER A 3 48.64 -13.69 -20.90
N LEU A 4 48.25 -12.41 -20.88
CA LEU A 4 47.63 -11.76 -19.74
C LEU A 4 46.10 -11.84 -19.92
N THR A 5 45.44 -12.74 -19.18
CA THR A 5 43.98 -12.87 -19.21
C THR A 5 43.37 -11.85 -18.25
N LEU A 6 42.66 -10.86 -18.79
CA LEU A 6 41.92 -9.85 -18.04
C LEU A 6 40.61 -10.45 -17.52
N LEU A 7 40.48 -10.62 -16.20
CA LEU A 7 39.19 -10.93 -15.56
C LEU A 7 38.40 -9.63 -15.36
N ILE A 8 37.33 -9.46 -16.11
CA ILE A 8 36.34 -8.40 -15.89
C ILE A 8 35.34 -8.93 -14.84
N ALA A 9 35.32 -8.33 -13.66
CA ALA A 9 34.31 -8.61 -12.64
C ALA A 9 32.97 -7.95 -13.06
N LEU A 10 31.97 -8.78 -13.38
CA LEU A 10 30.63 -8.31 -13.69
C LEU A 10 29.85 -8.10 -12.37
N SER A 11 29.79 -6.86 -11.89
CA SER A 11 28.95 -6.51 -10.74
C SER A 11 27.48 -6.49 -11.16
N ALA A 12 26.70 -7.49 -10.76
CA ALA A 12 25.26 -7.52 -10.99
C ALA A 12 24.56 -6.45 -10.12
N THR A 13 24.06 -5.39 -10.75
CA THR A 13 23.18 -4.40 -10.10
C THR A 13 21.79 -5.00 -9.95
N VAL A 14 21.49 -5.54 -8.78
CA VAL A 14 20.12 -5.96 -8.43
C VAL A 14 19.25 -4.70 -8.34
N THR A 15 18.20 -4.63 -9.15
CA THR A 15 17.26 -3.50 -9.17
C THR A 15 16.43 -3.45 -7.88
N ALA A 16 15.96 -2.26 -7.48
CA ALA A 16 15.11 -2.10 -6.29
C ALA A 16 13.84 -2.98 -6.36
N ALA A 17 13.24 -3.10 -7.55
CA ALA A 17 12.10 -3.99 -7.78
C ALA A 17 12.45 -5.47 -7.50
N ALA A 18 13.64 -5.93 -7.90
CA ALA A 18 14.09 -7.29 -7.63
C ALA A 18 14.37 -7.54 -6.13
N ARG A 19 14.75 -6.50 -5.38
CA ARG A 19 14.88 -6.58 -3.91
C ARG A 19 13.53 -6.69 -3.22
N ILE A 20 12.53 -5.89 -3.62
CA ILE A 20 11.20 -5.90 -2.97
C ILE A 20 10.43 -7.18 -3.27
N ALA A 21 10.68 -7.76 -4.44
CA ALA A 21 10.17 -9.06 -4.88
C ALA A 21 10.92 -10.27 -4.29
N ASP A 22 11.97 -10.05 -3.50
CA ASP A 22 12.69 -11.14 -2.84
C ASP A 22 11.76 -11.84 -1.84
N PRO A 23 11.48 -13.14 -2.00
CA PRO A 23 10.58 -13.88 -1.13
C PRO A 23 11.10 -14.00 0.31
N THR A 24 12.40 -13.79 0.52
CA THR A 24 13.03 -13.80 1.85
C THR A 24 13.00 -12.42 2.53
N LEU A 25 12.63 -11.36 1.79
CA LEU A 25 12.59 -10.01 2.35
C LEU A 25 11.35 -9.79 3.21
N SER A 26 11.59 -9.49 4.48
CA SER A 26 10.62 -8.92 5.41
C SER A 26 10.77 -7.41 5.45
N ILE A 27 9.68 -6.67 5.26
CA ILE A 27 9.65 -5.20 5.37
C ILE A 27 8.75 -4.88 6.57
N ASN A 28 9.27 -4.13 7.54
CA ASN A 28 8.55 -3.82 8.79
C ASN A 28 8.02 -5.07 9.53
N ASN A 29 8.80 -6.17 9.51
CA ASN A 29 8.41 -7.48 10.04
C ASN A 29 7.24 -8.17 9.32
N ILE A 30 6.86 -7.70 8.13
CA ILE A 30 5.81 -8.31 7.31
C ILE A 30 6.44 -9.16 6.19
N PRO A 31 6.19 -10.49 6.17
CA PRO A 31 6.73 -11.39 5.14
C PRO A 31 6.24 -11.04 3.74
N PHE A 32 7.05 -11.38 2.73
CA PHE A 32 6.70 -11.18 1.32
C PHE A 32 5.32 -11.76 0.96
N ALA A 33 4.99 -12.98 1.42
CA ALA A 33 3.71 -13.62 1.13
C ALA A 33 2.50 -12.77 1.58
N THR A 34 2.59 -12.15 2.75
CA THR A 34 1.57 -11.24 3.29
C THR A 34 1.49 -9.95 2.47
N ARG A 35 2.64 -9.34 2.13
CA ARG A 35 2.66 -8.13 1.27
C ARG A 35 2.05 -8.41 -0.11
N ALA A 36 2.39 -9.55 -0.71
CA ALA A 36 1.87 -9.98 -2.00
C ALA A 36 0.36 -10.27 -1.95
N HIS A 37 -0.14 -10.80 -0.83
CA HIS A 37 -1.58 -10.97 -0.61
C HIS A 37 -2.32 -9.62 -0.67
N TRP A 38 -1.90 -8.65 0.13
CA TRP A 38 -2.56 -7.34 0.16
C TRP A 38 -2.41 -6.54 -1.14
N MET A 39 -1.28 -6.72 -1.84
CA MET A 39 -1.12 -6.14 -3.17
C MET A 39 -2.13 -6.69 -4.19
N ARG A 40 -2.45 -7.99 -4.13
CA ARG A 40 -3.52 -8.57 -4.96
C ARG A 40 -4.88 -8.01 -4.56
N ARG A 41 -5.16 -7.90 -3.26
CA ARG A 41 -6.39 -7.30 -2.76
C ARG A 41 -6.60 -5.85 -3.22
N ALA A 42 -5.51 -5.08 -3.33
CA ALA A 42 -5.54 -3.71 -3.85
C ALA A 42 -5.95 -3.66 -5.33
N ASN A 43 -5.53 -4.63 -6.13
CA ASN A 43 -5.97 -4.76 -7.52
C ASN A 43 -7.43 -5.21 -7.62
N GLU A 44 -7.87 -6.12 -6.75
CA GLU A 44 -9.27 -6.58 -6.70
C GLU A 44 -10.25 -5.44 -6.36
N ALA A 45 -9.84 -4.51 -5.47
CA ALA A 45 -10.64 -3.34 -5.09
C ALA A 45 -11.03 -2.45 -6.29
N LEU A 46 -10.21 -2.44 -7.37
CA LEU A 46 -10.52 -1.71 -8.59
C LEU A 46 -11.84 -2.16 -9.19
N GLY A 47 -12.04 -3.46 -9.36
CA GLY A 47 -13.28 -4.01 -9.90
C GLY A 47 -14.46 -3.79 -8.96
N GLU A 48 -14.24 -4.03 -7.66
CA GLU A 48 -15.27 -3.94 -6.62
C GLU A 48 -15.84 -2.52 -6.46
N LEU A 49 -14.97 -1.50 -6.42
CA LEU A 49 -15.37 -0.13 -6.10
C LEU A 49 -15.68 0.70 -7.35
N SER A 50 -15.02 0.46 -8.47
CA SER A 50 -15.27 1.22 -9.70
C SER A 50 -16.40 0.65 -10.56
N GLY A 51 -16.81 -0.60 -10.31
CA GLY A 51 -17.77 -1.33 -11.14
C GLY A 51 -17.23 -1.71 -12.53
N SER A 52 -15.93 -1.51 -12.79
CA SER A 52 -15.26 -1.82 -14.05
C SER A 52 -13.97 -2.59 -13.80
N PRO A 53 -13.64 -3.60 -14.64
CA PRO A 53 -12.32 -4.25 -14.58
C PRO A 53 -11.19 -3.33 -15.08
N CYS A 54 -11.51 -2.20 -15.71
CA CYS A 54 -10.55 -1.26 -16.28
C CYS A 54 -10.94 0.20 -15.98
N PRO A 55 -10.89 0.64 -14.71
CA PRO A 55 -11.22 2.02 -14.37
C PRO A 55 -10.17 3.00 -14.86
N PHE A 56 -10.59 4.24 -15.08
CA PHE A 56 -9.67 5.35 -15.29
C PHE A 56 -8.78 5.53 -14.06
N ALA A 57 -7.47 5.74 -14.29
CA ALA A 57 -6.48 5.87 -13.24
C ALA A 57 -6.59 4.76 -12.18
N ALA A 58 -6.39 3.51 -12.63
CA ALA A 58 -6.55 2.26 -11.89
C ALA A 58 -5.60 2.07 -10.69
N PHE A 59 -5.65 3.01 -9.75
CA PHE A 59 -4.89 3.05 -8.52
C PHE A 59 -5.78 2.57 -7.38
N GLY A 60 -5.44 1.39 -6.86
CA GLY A 60 -6.14 0.74 -5.76
C GLY A 60 -5.24 0.67 -4.54
N THR A 61 -5.85 0.85 -3.37
CA THR A 61 -5.17 0.91 -2.09
C THR A 61 -5.92 0.08 -1.04
N VAL A 62 -5.17 -0.58 -0.18
CA VAL A 62 -5.65 -1.34 0.98
C VAL A 62 -4.90 -0.86 2.21
N ILE A 63 -5.62 -0.65 3.31
CA ILE A 63 -5.04 -0.30 4.61
C ILE A 63 -5.34 -1.41 5.61
N VAL A 64 -4.28 -1.91 6.25
CA VAL A 64 -4.29 -3.12 7.07
C VAL A 64 -3.69 -2.83 8.43
N ASN A 65 -4.27 -3.40 9.47
CA ASN A 65 -3.70 -3.41 10.80
C ASN A 65 -2.93 -4.72 11.05
N HIS A 66 -1.65 -4.62 11.42
CA HIS A 66 -0.78 -5.76 11.71
C HIS A 66 -0.37 -5.88 13.19
N THR A 67 -0.88 -5.03 14.09
CA THR A 67 -0.37 -4.95 15.49
C THR A 67 -0.64 -6.19 16.33
N ASN A 68 -1.65 -6.99 16.00
CA ASN A 68 -2.06 -8.18 16.77
C ASN A 68 -2.25 -9.43 15.91
N SER A 69 -1.51 -9.57 14.81
CA SER A 69 -1.76 -10.66 13.84
C SER A 69 -0.61 -11.65 13.71
N ASP A 70 -0.86 -12.89 14.13
CA ASP A 70 -0.17 -14.08 13.60
C ASP A 70 -0.81 -14.42 12.25
N GLY A 71 -0.40 -13.74 11.18
CA GLY A 71 -0.90 -14.03 9.84
C GLY A 71 -0.95 -12.82 8.90
N LEU A 72 -2.08 -12.67 8.20
CA LEU A 72 -2.22 -11.64 7.17
C LEU A 72 -2.46 -10.24 7.74
N GLY A 73 -2.92 -10.09 8.98
CA GLY A 73 -3.40 -8.79 9.48
C GLY A 73 -4.89 -8.59 9.22
N ASP A 74 -5.44 -7.54 9.81
CA ASP A 74 -6.86 -7.19 9.71
C ASP A 74 -7.07 -6.09 8.66
N LEU A 75 -7.91 -6.36 7.67
CA LEU A 75 -8.34 -5.34 6.72
C LEU A 75 -9.12 -4.23 7.47
N VAL A 76 -8.65 -2.99 7.36
CA VAL A 76 -9.37 -1.82 7.89
C VAL A 76 -10.27 -1.23 6.81
N CYS A 77 -9.69 -0.91 5.65
CA CYS A 77 -10.45 -0.36 4.54
C CYS A 77 -9.74 -0.57 3.19
N ILE A 78 -10.48 -0.31 2.12
CA ILE A 78 -10.00 -0.25 0.74
C ILE A 78 -10.39 1.09 0.12
N GLY A 79 -9.68 1.49 -0.93
CA GLY A 79 -10.03 2.66 -1.73
C GLY A 79 -9.45 2.56 -3.14
N VAL A 80 -10.07 3.29 -4.05
CA VAL A 80 -9.62 3.42 -5.45
C VAL A 80 -9.62 4.88 -5.83
N ASN A 81 -8.96 5.23 -6.93
CA ASN A 81 -9.01 6.60 -7.43
C ASN A 81 -10.46 7.02 -7.71
N GLU A 82 -10.88 8.14 -7.12
CA GLU A 82 -12.22 8.71 -7.23
C GLU A 82 -12.23 10.07 -7.97
N ASN A 83 -11.10 10.51 -8.52
CA ASN A 83 -10.93 11.87 -9.05
C ASN A 83 -11.95 12.24 -10.12
N SER A 84 -12.22 11.33 -11.05
CA SER A 84 -13.16 11.49 -12.16
C SER A 84 -14.61 11.27 -11.72
N LEU A 85 -14.81 10.50 -10.65
CA LEU A 85 -16.13 10.23 -10.08
C LEU A 85 -16.64 11.43 -9.27
N THR A 86 -15.77 12.07 -8.49
CA THR A 86 -16.16 13.16 -7.58
C THR A 86 -15.79 14.55 -8.08
N GLY A 87 -14.97 14.64 -9.13
CA GLY A 87 -14.37 15.90 -9.60
C GLY A 87 -13.29 16.47 -8.67
N ASN A 88 -12.83 15.71 -7.67
CA ASN A 88 -11.79 16.16 -6.73
C ASN A 88 -10.42 15.59 -7.14
N PRO A 89 -9.48 16.41 -7.64
CA PRO A 89 -8.19 15.94 -8.12
C PRO A 89 -7.31 15.35 -7.00
N SER A 90 -7.60 15.64 -5.73
CA SER A 90 -6.85 15.11 -4.59
C SER A 90 -7.21 13.66 -4.24
N LEU A 91 -8.35 13.13 -4.70
CA LEU A 91 -8.82 11.78 -4.38
C LEU A 91 -8.19 10.70 -5.26
N HIS A 92 -6.87 10.63 -5.21
CA HIS A 92 -6.11 9.46 -5.69
C HIS A 92 -6.40 8.23 -4.82
N GLY A 93 -6.03 7.04 -5.28
CA GLY A 93 -6.35 5.78 -4.59
C GLY A 93 -5.94 5.76 -3.12
N GLU A 94 -4.76 6.28 -2.78
CA GLU A 94 -4.31 6.40 -1.38
C GLU A 94 -5.18 7.35 -0.56
N MET A 95 -5.46 8.53 -1.09
CA MET A 95 -6.25 9.54 -0.39
C MET A 95 -7.71 9.14 -0.23
N ALA A 96 -8.29 8.47 -1.23
CA ALA A 96 -9.62 7.90 -1.17
C ALA A 96 -9.71 6.79 -0.10
N ALA A 97 -8.70 5.90 -0.03
CA ALA A 97 -8.62 4.89 1.02
C ALA A 97 -8.50 5.52 2.42
N ILE A 98 -7.65 6.54 2.59
CA ILE A 98 -7.50 7.22 3.89
C ILE A 98 -8.79 7.92 4.30
N LYS A 99 -9.45 8.63 3.39
CA LYS A 99 -10.78 9.20 3.63
C LYS A 99 -11.77 8.13 4.09
N ASN A 100 -11.79 6.97 3.43
CA ASN A 100 -12.67 5.86 3.79
C ASN A 100 -12.32 5.28 5.17
N CYS A 101 -11.03 5.01 5.43
CA CYS A 101 -10.55 4.53 6.72
C CYS A 101 -10.88 5.49 7.85
N THR A 102 -10.71 6.80 7.66
CA THR A 102 -11.10 7.79 8.68
C THR A 102 -12.57 7.66 9.02
N ALA A 103 -13.47 7.52 8.03
CA ALA A 103 -14.89 7.32 8.28
C ALA A 103 -15.19 6.01 9.02
N ILE A 104 -14.52 4.91 8.69
CA ILE A 104 -14.66 3.62 9.37
C ILE A 104 -14.15 3.66 10.82
N LEU A 105 -13.02 4.33 11.04
CA LEU A 105 -12.38 4.43 12.35
C LEU A 105 -13.21 5.29 13.30
N THR A 106 -13.84 6.35 12.80
CA THR A 106 -14.61 7.31 13.61
C THR A 106 -16.11 7.06 13.64
N ASP A 107 -16.62 6.05 12.93
CA ASP A 107 -18.05 5.72 12.96
C ASP A 107 -18.50 5.43 14.42
N PRO A 108 -19.43 6.23 14.99
CA PRO A 108 -19.88 6.06 16.37
C PRO A 108 -20.61 4.73 16.61
N HIS A 109 -21.10 4.09 15.55
CA HIS A 109 -21.75 2.78 15.60
C HIS A 109 -20.83 1.65 15.11
N GLY A 110 -19.68 1.98 14.54
CA GLY A 110 -18.72 1.06 13.94
C GLY A 110 -17.94 0.21 14.95
N LYS A 111 -16.97 -0.56 14.44
CA LYS A 111 -16.10 -1.42 15.26
C LYS A 111 -15.14 -0.62 16.15
N TYR A 112 -14.62 0.49 15.63
CA TYR A 112 -13.50 1.21 16.23
C TYR A 112 -13.95 2.38 17.12
N ARG A 113 -14.92 3.18 16.67
CA ARG A 113 -15.55 4.29 17.43
C ARG A 113 -14.52 5.25 18.05
N LEU A 114 -13.43 5.49 17.33
CA LEU A 114 -12.37 6.38 17.76
C LEU A 114 -12.84 7.82 17.64
N ASP A 115 -12.36 8.68 18.52
CA ASP A 115 -12.47 10.12 18.27
C ASP A 115 -11.51 10.54 17.15
N THR A 116 -11.56 11.82 16.77
CA THR A 116 -10.71 12.33 15.69
C THR A 116 -9.21 12.24 15.97
N ALA A 117 -8.80 12.41 17.24
CA ALA A 117 -7.40 12.40 17.63
C ALA A 117 -6.86 10.96 17.65
N ASP A 118 -7.62 10.04 18.22
CA ASP A 118 -7.30 8.60 18.27
C ASP A 118 -7.30 7.99 16.87
N ALA A 119 -8.25 8.36 16.01
CA ALA A 119 -8.26 7.89 14.62
C ALA A 119 -7.02 8.39 13.85
N GLN A 120 -6.63 9.65 14.03
CA GLN A 120 -5.42 10.19 13.42
C GLN A 120 -4.16 9.47 13.93
N ALA A 121 -4.07 9.21 15.24
CA ALA A 121 -2.95 8.51 15.84
C ALA A 121 -2.85 7.05 15.36
N ALA A 122 -3.99 6.37 15.20
CA ALA A 122 -4.07 4.97 14.77
C ALA A 122 -3.38 4.72 13.42
N PHE A 123 -3.38 5.70 12.50
CA PHE A 123 -2.72 5.56 11.21
C PHE A 123 -1.22 5.23 11.34
N ALA A 124 -0.54 5.62 12.42
CA ALA A 124 0.88 5.28 12.65
C ALA A 124 1.14 3.76 12.75
N ASP A 125 0.14 3.01 13.19
CA ASP A 125 0.21 1.57 13.36
C ASP A 125 -0.30 0.78 12.15
N LEU A 126 -0.95 1.46 11.20
CA LEU A 126 -1.51 0.86 10.00
C LEU A 126 -0.47 0.79 8.87
N THR A 127 -0.64 -0.20 8.00
CA THR A 127 0.17 -0.40 6.80
C THR A 127 -0.66 -0.16 5.55
N LEU A 128 -0.12 0.65 4.63
CA LEU A 128 -0.74 0.98 3.35
C LEU A 128 -0.09 0.17 2.22
N TYR A 129 -0.93 -0.54 1.46
CA TYR A 129 -0.57 -1.25 0.24
C TYR A 129 -1.23 -0.57 -0.96
N THR A 130 -0.43 -0.10 -1.92
CA THR A 130 -0.93 0.54 -3.15
C THR A 130 -0.29 -0.07 -4.39
N ASN A 131 -1.06 -0.23 -5.46
CA ASN A 131 -0.62 -0.90 -6.68
C ASN A 131 0.22 -0.02 -7.64
N ALA A 132 0.41 1.25 -7.29
CA ALA A 132 1.28 2.19 -7.97
C ALA A 132 2.19 2.93 -6.97
N GLU A 133 3.28 3.49 -7.48
CA GLU A 133 4.12 4.35 -6.65
C GLU A 133 3.35 5.61 -6.24
N SER A 134 3.39 5.92 -4.94
CA SER A 134 2.74 7.10 -4.40
C SER A 134 3.39 8.38 -4.89
N CYS A 135 2.54 9.27 -5.42
CA CYS A 135 2.94 10.61 -5.84
C CYS A 135 3.40 11.46 -4.64
N PRO A 136 4.12 12.58 -4.86
CA PRO A 136 4.63 13.42 -3.76
C PRO A 136 3.55 13.85 -2.77
N MET A 137 2.33 14.11 -3.25
CA MET A 137 1.18 14.49 -2.41
C MET A 137 0.74 13.37 -1.45
N ALA A 138 0.79 12.11 -1.89
CA ALA A 138 0.37 10.96 -1.09
C ALA A 138 1.47 10.45 -0.15
N ARG A 139 2.72 10.93 -0.29
CA ARG A 139 3.87 10.48 0.50
C ARG A 139 4.13 11.33 1.74
N THR A 140 3.78 12.61 1.70
CA THR A 140 4.07 13.59 2.76
C THR A 140 3.12 13.64 3.96
N PRO A 141 1.85 13.18 3.91
CA PRO A 141 0.96 13.30 5.06
C PRO A 141 1.11 12.24 6.16
N PHE A 142 1.97 11.22 6.01
CA PHE A 142 1.77 9.96 6.73
C PHE A 142 2.97 9.50 7.55
N HIS A 143 2.72 9.27 8.84
CA HIS A 143 3.48 8.34 9.68
C HIS A 143 3.04 6.87 9.46
N MET A 144 2.42 6.55 8.32
CA MET A 144 2.01 5.18 7.98
C MET A 144 3.20 4.36 7.49
N LYS A 145 3.15 3.05 7.71
CA LYS A 145 4.09 2.12 7.08
C LYS A 145 3.67 1.90 5.62
N PHE A 146 4.48 2.35 4.68
CA PHE A 146 4.24 2.12 3.25
C PHE A 146 4.84 0.80 2.79
N SER A 147 4.05 0.03 2.06
CA SER A 147 4.52 -1.08 1.24
C SER A 147 4.02 -0.89 -0.19
N SER A 148 4.79 -0.13 -0.98
CA SER A 148 4.64 -0.11 -2.43
C SER A 148 5.35 -1.31 -3.06
N LYS A 149 5.12 -1.52 -4.37
CA LYS A 149 5.89 -2.46 -5.20
C LYS A 149 7.41 -2.34 -5.00
#